data_AF-H1CZK9-F1
#
_entry.id   AF-H1CZK9-F1
#
_cell.length_a   1.000
_cell.length_b   1.000
_cell.length_c   1.000
_cell.angle_alpha   90.00
_cell.angle_beta   90.00
_cell.angle_gamma   90.00
#
_symmetry.space_group_name_H-M   'P 1'
#
loop_
_entity.id
_entity.type
_entity.pdbx_description
1 polymer ?
#
loop_
_entity_poly.entity_id
_entity_poly.type
_entity_poly.pdbx_seq_one_letter_code
_entity_poly.pdbx_strand_id
1 'polypeptide(L)'
;MKIESVEKTAKVIAALLKEKFPDVHFDVEAEYPNGTDRVVVRYTDGPAPALVDYYIDKFQTMHPLNGNLVFLTLDPSILGCSGTTLVFCSWHMSPAIQHLAEMAYEDEFHQLFHTCDNGFLTLSSYYERRPQLWPAKYQRLYEEQKKVPKEEPPVLKEKDDKVVYYEDFKNAALDYDVKHHVW
;
A
#
# COMPACT_ATOMS: atom_id res chain seq x y z
N MET A 1 21.14 -3.21 -17.07
CA MET A 1 19.80 -3.19 -17.72
C MET A 1 18.77 -3.42 -16.62
N LYS A 2 18.25 -2.34 -16.02
CA LYS A 2 17.33 -2.39 -14.85
C LYS A 2 16.14 -1.41 -14.97
N ILE A 3 16.35 -0.28 -15.65
CA ILE A 3 15.38 0.83 -15.76
C ILE A 3 14.06 0.42 -16.47
N GLU A 4 14.12 -0.36 -17.55
CA GLU A 4 12.90 -0.78 -18.28
C GLU A 4 11.90 -1.58 -17.42
N SER A 5 12.40 -2.30 -16.41
CA SER A 5 11.57 -3.11 -15.51
C SER A 5 10.69 -2.24 -14.60
N VAL A 6 11.25 -1.16 -14.05
CA VAL A 6 10.57 -0.30 -13.06
C VAL A 6 9.56 0.61 -13.73
N GLU A 7 9.90 1.17 -14.89
CA GLU A 7 8.98 2.00 -15.68
C GLU A 7 7.74 1.20 -16.11
N LYS A 8 7.92 -0.08 -16.46
CA LYS A 8 6.78 -0.97 -16.75
C LYS A 8 5.91 -1.16 -15.51
N THR A 9 6.51 -1.39 -14.34
CA THR A 9 5.78 -1.52 -13.07
C THR A 9 5.01 -0.24 -12.72
N ALA A 10 5.63 0.94 -12.87
CA ALA A 10 4.95 2.23 -12.66
C ALA A 10 3.73 2.39 -13.57
N LYS A 11 3.83 2.02 -14.86
CA LYS A 11 2.70 2.06 -15.80
C LYS A 11 1.55 1.12 -15.41
N VAL A 12 1.88 -0.09 -14.95
CA VAL A 12 0.87 -1.06 -14.48
C VAL A 12 0.16 -0.54 -13.22
N ILE A 13 0.92 0.01 -12.27
CA ILE A 13 0.37 0.64 -11.06
C ILE A 13 -0.54 1.82 -11.42
N ALA A 14 -0.10 2.71 -12.31
CA ALA A 14 -0.88 3.86 -12.76
C ALA A 14 -2.22 3.44 -13.40
N ALA A 15 -2.21 2.41 -14.25
CA ALA A 15 -3.41 1.87 -14.87
C ALA A 15 -4.38 1.28 -13.84
N LEU A 16 -3.86 0.50 -12.89
CA LEU A 16 -4.65 -0.09 -11.81
C LEU A 16 -5.31 1.00 -10.94
N LEU A 17 -4.54 2.00 -10.52
CA LEU A 17 -5.06 3.08 -9.67
C LEU A 17 -6.12 3.91 -10.40
N LYS A 18 -5.92 4.19 -11.69
CA LYS A 18 -6.93 4.87 -12.52
C LYS A 18 -8.23 4.07 -12.64
N GLU A 19 -8.15 2.74 -12.67
CA GLU A 19 -9.34 1.88 -12.69
C GLU A 19 -10.06 1.91 -11.33
N LYS A 20 -9.33 1.79 -10.21
CA LYS A 20 -9.91 1.71 -8.87
C LYS A 20 -10.39 3.05 -8.31
N PHE A 21 -9.73 4.13 -8.71
CA PHE A 21 -9.94 5.48 -8.18
C PHE A 21 -10.00 6.49 -9.35
N PRO A 22 -11.01 6.39 -10.23
CA PRO A 22 -11.03 7.12 -11.50
C PRO A 22 -11.15 8.65 -11.36
N ASP A 23 -11.55 9.14 -10.19
CA ASP A 23 -11.71 10.56 -9.89
C ASP A 23 -10.50 11.19 -9.21
N VAL A 24 -9.46 10.41 -8.91
CA VAL A 24 -8.25 10.89 -8.25
C VAL A 24 -7.11 10.91 -9.25
N HIS A 25 -6.35 12.01 -9.25
CA HIS A 25 -5.15 12.12 -10.04
C HIS A 25 -3.96 11.53 -9.27
N PHE A 26 -3.43 10.41 -9.75
CA PHE A 26 -2.20 9.83 -9.26
C PHE A 26 -1.05 10.16 -10.20
N ASP A 27 0.00 10.75 -9.63
CA ASP A 27 1.31 10.86 -10.23
C ASP A 27 2.12 9.63 -9.83
N VAL A 28 2.49 8.78 -10.80
CA VAL A 28 3.18 7.52 -10.56
C VAL A 28 4.50 7.52 -11.31
N GLU A 29 5.59 7.62 -10.57
CA GLU A 29 6.93 7.77 -11.13
C GLU A 29 7.82 6.58 -10.79
N ALA A 30 8.62 6.15 -11.77
CA ALA A 30 9.74 5.25 -11.54
C ALA A 30 10.95 6.09 -11.12
N GLU A 31 11.58 5.74 -10.01
CA GLU A 31 12.75 6.44 -9.49
C GLU A 31 13.88 5.48 -9.13
N TYR A 32 15.10 6.02 -9.11
CA TYR A 32 16.30 5.27 -8.80
C TYR A 32 17.19 5.99 -7.76
N PRO A 33 16.66 6.34 -6.58
CA PRO A 33 17.49 6.95 -5.54
C PRO A 33 18.59 5.97 -5.09
N ASN A 34 19.83 6.44 -5.00
CA ASN A 34 20.94 5.71 -4.40
C ASN A 34 21.13 4.27 -4.93
N GLY A 35 20.80 4.01 -6.20
CA GLY A 35 20.98 2.67 -6.77
C GLY A 35 19.82 1.69 -6.55
N THR A 36 18.68 2.13 -6.01
CA THR A 36 17.54 1.26 -5.70
C THR A 36 16.33 1.60 -6.56
N ASP A 37 15.83 0.60 -7.28
CA ASP A 37 14.60 0.67 -8.08
C ASP A 37 13.39 0.89 -7.17
N ARG A 38 12.68 2.02 -7.33
CA ARG A 38 11.42 2.27 -6.63
C ARG A 38 10.34 2.83 -7.54
N VAL A 39 9.09 2.60 -7.18
CA VAL A 39 7.96 3.35 -7.72
C VAL A 39 7.42 4.27 -6.62
N VAL A 40 7.18 5.53 -6.94
CA VAL A 40 6.57 6.49 -6.03
C VAL A 40 5.20 6.88 -6.59
N VAL A 41 4.16 6.72 -5.77
CA VAL A 41 2.78 7.09 -6.06
C VAL A 41 2.48 8.35 -5.23
N ARG A 42 2.18 9.46 -5.89
CA ARG A 42 1.83 10.73 -5.26
C ARG A 42 0.42 11.14 -5.67
N TYR A 43 -0.33 11.68 -4.71
CA TYR A 43 -1.66 12.22 -4.97
C TYR A 43 -2.09 13.14 -3.83
N THR A 44 -3.07 14.00 -4.12
CA THR A 44 -3.66 14.92 -3.15
C THR A 44 -5.12 14.56 -2.93
N ASP A 45 -5.55 14.55 -1.68
CA ASP A 45 -6.89 14.14 -1.26
C ASP A 45 -7.25 12.73 -1.75
N GLY A 46 -8.53 12.37 -1.74
CA GLY A 46 -8.98 11.06 -2.23
C GLY A 46 -8.96 9.96 -1.15
N PRO A 47 -8.68 8.70 -1.53
CA PRO A 47 -8.63 7.59 -0.56
C PRO A 47 -7.46 7.78 0.41
N ALA A 48 -7.61 7.33 1.66
CA ALA A 48 -6.48 7.29 2.58
C ALA A 48 -5.37 6.35 2.06
N PRO A 49 -4.08 6.58 2.39
CA PRO A 49 -2.96 5.74 1.96
C PRO A 49 -3.19 4.24 2.11
N ALA A 50 -3.73 3.81 3.25
CA ALA A 50 -4.00 2.39 3.50
C ALA A 50 -4.91 1.72 2.45
N LEU A 51 -5.86 2.46 1.84
CA LEU A 51 -6.72 1.94 0.78
C LEU A 51 -5.97 1.79 -0.55
N VAL A 52 -5.00 2.66 -0.80
CA VAL A 52 -4.15 2.64 -2.00
C VAL A 52 -3.10 1.54 -1.87
N ASP A 53 -2.45 1.45 -0.70
CA ASP A 53 -1.42 0.45 -0.37
C ASP A 53 -1.93 -0.97 -0.58
N TYR A 54 -3.18 -1.26 -0.22
CA TYR A 54 -3.85 -2.53 -0.51
C TYR A 54 -3.74 -2.98 -1.98
N TYR A 55 -3.76 -2.04 -2.93
CA TYR A 55 -3.66 -2.36 -4.36
C TYR A 55 -2.24 -2.40 -4.90
N ILE A 56 -1.30 -1.66 -4.28
CA ILE A 56 0.03 -1.42 -4.84
C ILE A 56 1.15 -2.20 -4.13
N ASP A 57 0.95 -2.64 -2.88
CA ASP A 57 1.92 -3.41 -2.10
C ASP A 57 2.33 -4.70 -2.80
N LYS A 58 1.43 -5.28 -3.59
CA LYS A 58 1.70 -6.47 -4.39
C LYS A 58 2.77 -6.29 -5.47
N PHE A 59 3.21 -5.08 -5.78
CA PHE A 59 4.29 -4.84 -6.73
C PHE A 59 5.66 -4.69 -6.05
N GLN A 60 5.71 -4.67 -4.72
CA GLN A 60 6.94 -4.57 -3.94
C GLN A 60 7.60 -5.93 -3.78
N THR A 61 8.90 -6.00 -4.04
CA THR A 61 9.70 -7.22 -3.91
C THR A 61 10.52 -7.26 -2.62
N MET A 62 10.88 -6.13 -1.99
CA MET A 62 11.63 -6.13 -0.74
C MET A 62 10.71 -6.03 0.47
N HIS A 63 10.81 -6.95 1.43
CA HIS A 63 9.93 -7.01 2.61
C HIS A 63 10.74 -7.11 3.90
N PRO A 64 10.38 -6.36 4.96
CA PRO A 64 10.92 -6.59 6.30
C PRO A 64 10.26 -7.83 6.92
N LEU A 65 11.05 -8.87 7.19
CA LEU A 65 10.62 -10.12 7.84
C LEU A 65 11.55 -10.39 9.03
N ASN A 66 10.99 -10.48 10.25
CA ASN A 66 11.74 -10.72 11.49
C ASN A 66 12.94 -9.78 11.74
N GLY A 67 12.86 -8.53 11.25
CA GLY A 67 13.96 -7.56 11.35
C GLY A 67 14.99 -7.62 10.22
N ASN A 68 14.87 -8.57 9.29
CA ASN A 68 15.70 -8.70 8.09
C ASN A 68 14.96 -8.22 6.84
N LEU A 69 15.70 -7.74 5.84
CA LEU A 69 15.14 -7.40 4.52
C LEU A 69 15.28 -8.61 3.58
N VAL A 70 14.16 -9.10 3.08
CA VAL A 70 14.10 -10.25 2.16
C VAL A 70 13.57 -9.80 0.80
N PHE A 71 14.18 -10.28 -0.27
CA PHE A 71 13.73 -10.04 -1.64
C PHE A 71 12.89 -11.22 -2.12
N LEU A 72 11.62 -10.94 -2.38
CA LEU A 72 10.62 -11.87 -2.86
C LEU A 72 10.28 -11.52 -4.31
N THR A 73 10.73 -12.36 -5.24
CA THR A 73 10.46 -12.18 -6.67
C THR A 73 9.08 -12.74 -6.99
N LEU A 74 8.19 -11.90 -7.51
CA LEU A 74 6.84 -12.31 -7.93
C LEU A 74 6.85 -12.77 -9.38
N ASP A 75 5.98 -13.71 -9.73
CA ASP A 75 5.83 -14.18 -11.11
C ASP A 75 5.33 -13.04 -12.01
N PRO A 76 6.12 -12.58 -12.99
CA PRO A 76 5.75 -11.46 -13.85
C PRO A 76 4.54 -11.73 -14.74
N SER A 77 4.18 -13.00 -14.97
CA SER A 77 3.00 -13.39 -15.76
C SER A 77 1.69 -13.04 -15.04
N ILE A 78 1.70 -13.02 -13.70
CA ILE A 78 0.54 -12.71 -12.86
C ILE A 78 0.35 -11.19 -12.74
N LEU A 79 1.45 -10.45 -12.54
CA LEU A 79 1.42 -9.01 -12.32
C LEU A 79 1.41 -8.18 -13.62
N GLY A 80 1.77 -8.79 -14.75
CA GLY A 80 2.03 -8.07 -16.00
C GLY A 80 3.36 -7.29 -16.02
N CYS A 81 4.11 -7.29 -14.91
CA CYS A 81 5.43 -6.70 -14.75
C CYS A 81 6.25 -7.48 -13.70
N SER A 82 7.54 -7.18 -13.61
CA SER A 82 8.49 -7.82 -12.67
C SER A 82 8.44 -7.26 -11.24
N GLY A 83 7.56 -6.29 -10.97
CA GLY A 83 7.56 -5.56 -9.71
C GLY A 83 8.72 -4.57 -9.60
N THR A 84 8.96 -4.09 -8.37
CA THR A 84 10.02 -3.14 -8.03
C THR A 84 10.50 -3.39 -6.60
N THR A 85 11.71 -2.95 -6.26
CA THR A 85 12.27 -3.17 -4.91
C THR A 85 11.37 -2.56 -3.85
N LEU A 86 10.93 -1.32 -4.09
CA LEU A 86 10.12 -0.54 -3.17
C LEU A 86 8.97 0.12 -3.91
N VAL A 87 7.81 0.20 -3.26
CA VAL A 87 6.68 1.03 -3.67
C VAL A 87 6.40 1.99 -2.53
N PHE A 88 6.32 3.30 -2.83
CA PHE A 88 6.02 4.32 -1.84
C PHE A 88 4.74 5.04 -2.19
N CYS A 89 3.91 5.27 -1.18
CA CYS A 89 2.70 6.08 -1.26
C CYS A 89 2.97 7.40 -0.53
N SER A 90 2.93 8.52 -1.26
CA SER A 90 3.10 9.87 -0.72
C SER A 90 1.81 10.64 -0.92
N TRP A 91 1.01 10.69 0.13
CA TRP A 91 -0.28 11.35 0.13
C TRP A 91 -0.22 12.72 0.78
N HIS A 92 -0.92 13.69 0.20
CA HIS A 92 -1.03 15.03 0.74
C HIS A 92 -2.50 15.39 0.96
N MET A 93 -2.81 15.94 2.14
CA MET A 93 -4.11 16.54 2.39
C MET A 93 -4.11 17.99 1.90
N SER A 94 -5.12 18.36 1.12
CA SER A 94 -5.36 19.75 0.77
C SER A 94 -5.78 20.57 2.00
N PRO A 95 -5.67 21.91 1.94
CA PRO A 95 -6.12 22.77 3.05
C PRO A 95 -7.57 22.55 3.47
N ALA A 96 -8.46 22.18 2.53
CA ALA A 96 -9.86 21.91 2.84
C ALA A 96 -10.02 20.65 3.69
N ILE A 97 -9.30 19.57 3.36
CA ILE A 97 -9.32 18.33 4.14
C ILE A 97 -8.59 18.51 5.48
N GLN A 98 -7.50 19.27 5.51
CA GLN A 98 -6.82 19.65 6.76
C GLN A 98 -7.80 20.37 7.70
N HIS A 99 -8.50 21.39 7.22
CA HIS A 99 -9.47 22.12 8.04
C HIS A 99 -10.61 21.24 8.56
N LEU A 100 -11.13 20.33 7.73
CA LEU A 100 -12.13 19.36 8.15
C LEU A 100 -11.61 18.42 9.25
N ALA A 101 -10.37 17.95 9.11
CA ALA A 101 -9.73 17.10 10.11
C ALA A 101 -9.47 17.86 11.44
N GLU A 102 -9.07 19.13 11.37
CA GLU A 102 -8.90 20.00 12.55
C GLU A 102 -10.22 20.17 13.30
N MET A 103 -11.30 20.55 12.60
CA MET A 103 -12.62 20.71 13.22
C MET A 103 -13.12 19.41 13.87
N ALA A 104 -12.92 18.27 13.20
CA ALA A 104 -13.30 16.97 13.74
C ALA A 104 -12.47 16.60 14.97
N TYR A 105 -11.17 16.89 14.96
CA TYR A 105 -10.28 16.67 16.09
C TYR A 105 -10.68 17.53 17.30
N GLU A 106 -10.93 18.82 17.06
CA GLU A 106 -11.38 19.76 18.09
C GLU A 106 -12.72 19.36 18.70
N ASP A 107 -13.66 18.88 17.89
CA ASP A 107 -14.93 18.36 18.40
C ASP A 107 -14.74 17.09 19.23
N GLU A 108 -13.87 16.16 18.79
CA GLU A 108 -13.62 14.89 19.48
C GLU A 108 -12.85 15.04 20.80
N PHE A 109 -11.86 15.93 20.84
CA PHE A 109 -10.95 16.09 21.99
C PHE A 109 -11.13 17.39 22.77
N HIS A 110 -12.00 18.29 22.31
CA HIS A 110 -12.26 19.60 22.92
C HIS A 110 -11.01 20.49 23.05
N GLN A 111 -10.06 20.35 22.12
CA GLN A 111 -8.82 21.13 22.07
C GLN A 111 -8.27 21.23 20.65
N LEU A 112 -7.46 22.26 20.39
CA LEU A 112 -6.73 22.42 19.12
C LEU A 112 -5.73 21.26 18.92
N PHE A 113 -5.48 20.89 17.66
CA PHE A 113 -4.49 19.87 17.34
C PHE A 113 -3.06 20.38 17.57
N HIS A 114 -2.24 19.57 18.26
CA HIS A 114 -0.79 19.68 18.25
C HIS A 114 -0.12 18.33 17.90
N THR A 115 1.05 18.40 17.27
CA THR A 115 1.84 17.22 16.86
C THR A 115 2.11 16.30 18.05
N CYS A 116 1.89 14.99 17.85
CA CYS A 116 2.03 13.93 18.86
C CYS A 116 0.95 13.90 19.97
N ASP A 117 -0.08 14.75 19.90
CA ASP A 117 -1.18 14.72 20.88
C ASP A 117 -2.13 13.54 20.66
N ASN A 118 -2.68 13.03 21.76
CA ASN A 118 -3.69 11.98 21.77
C ASN A 118 -3.30 10.72 20.97
N GLY A 119 -1.99 10.45 20.83
CA GLY A 119 -1.46 9.29 20.11
C GLY A 119 -1.42 9.44 18.59
N PHE A 120 -1.60 10.66 18.06
CA PHE A 120 -1.50 10.97 16.64
C PHE A 120 -0.23 11.77 16.35
N LEU A 121 0.66 11.21 15.52
CA LEU A 121 1.92 11.88 15.16
C LEU A 121 1.67 13.14 14.33
N THR A 122 0.67 13.11 13.46
CA THR A 122 0.28 14.21 12.57
C THR A 122 -1.24 14.26 12.41
N LEU A 123 -1.76 15.40 11.94
CA LEU A 123 -3.16 15.52 11.58
C LEU A 123 -3.57 14.51 10.50
N SER A 124 -2.68 14.21 9.54
CA SER A 124 -2.92 13.16 8.54
C SER A 124 -3.13 11.80 9.20
N SER A 125 -2.30 11.45 10.20
CA SER A 125 -2.46 10.18 10.93
C SER A 125 -3.78 10.10 11.71
N TYR A 126 -4.32 11.24 12.15
CA TYR A 126 -5.66 11.31 12.74
C TYR A 126 -6.73 11.02 11.68
N TYR A 127 -6.71 11.75 10.57
CA TYR A 127 -7.68 11.58 9.48
C TYR A 127 -7.67 10.16 8.90
N GLU A 128 -6.48 9.56 8.71
CA GLU A 128 -6.31 8.17 8.27
C GLU A 128 -6.89 7.13 9.24
N ARG A 129 -6.99 7.44 10.53
CA ARG A 129 -7.57 6.56 11.55
C ARG A 129 -9.04 6.84 11.82
N ARG A 130 -9.65 7.73 11.04
CA ARG A 130 -11.05 8.16 11.18
C ARG A 130 -11.80 7.99 9.85
N PRO A 131 -12.12 6.73 9.46
CA PRO A 131 -12.84 6.46 8.22
C PRO A 131 -14.14 7.25 8.06
N GLN A 132 -14.82 7.57 9.16
CA GLN A 132 -16.04 8.39 9.16
C GLN A 132 -15.86 9.79 8.55
N LEU A 133 -14.63 10.33 8.52
CA LEU A 133 -14.32 11.62 7.91
C LEU A 133 -14.11 11.52 6.39
N TRP A 134 -13.96 10.31 5.85
CA TRP A 134 -13.67 10.11 4.44
C TRP A 134 -14.92 10.29 3.57
N PRO A 135 -14.78 10.59 2.28
CA PRO A 135 -15.88 10.48 1.33
C PRO A 135 -16.57 9.11 1.41
N ALA A 136 -17.91 9.09 1.39
CA ALA A 136 -18.73 7.89 1.63
C ALA A 136 -18.35 6.68 0.75
N LYS A 137 -17.90 6.90 -0.48
CA LYS A 137 -17.42 5.84 -1.37
C LYS A 137 -16.17 5.12 -0.84
N TYR A 138 -15.24 5.84 -0.20
CA TYR A 138 -14.02 5.26 0.36
C TYR A 138 -14.30 4.57 1.68
N GLN A 139 -15.30 5.05 2.44
CA GLN A 139 -15.82 4.30 3.58
C GLN A 139 -16.38 2.94 3.16
N ARG A 140 -17.20 2.90 2.10
CA ARG A 140 -17.75 1.65 1.55
C ARG A 140 -16.63 0.72 1.09
N LEU A 141 -15.67 1.25 0.33
CA LEU A 141 -14.52 0.48 -0.14
C LEU A 141 -13.71 -0.11 1.03
N TYR A 142 -13.49 0.68 2.09
CA TYR A 142 -12.80 0.22 3.30
C TYR A 142 -13.56 -0.93 3.99
N GLU A 143 -14.88 -0.79 4.13
CA GLU A 143 -15.71 -1.85 4.71
C GLU A 143 -15.80 -3.08 3.81
N GLU A 144 -15.77 -2.92 2.48
CA GLU A 144 -15.67 -4.03 1.54
C GLU A 144 -14.33 -4.76 1.68
N GLN A 145 -13.21 -4.04 1.75
CA GLN A 145 -11.88 -4.62 1.97
C GLN A 145 -11.77 -5.37 3.30
N LYS A 146 -12.49 -4.95 4.36
CA LYS A 146 -12.58 -5.70 5.62
C LYS A 146 -13.38 -7.00 5.51
N LYS A 147 -14.35 -7.05 4.59
CA LYS A 147 -15.25 -8.21 4.38
C LYS A 147 -14.69 -9.23 3.44
N VAL A 148 -13.83 -8.82 2.50
CA VAL A 148 -12.95 -9.75 1.79
C VAL A 148 -12.18 -10.46 2.91
N PRO A 149 -12.35 -11.79 3.11
CA PRO A 149 -11.45 -12.52 3.98
C PRO A 149 -10.06 -12.10 3.53
N LYS A 150 -9.15 -11.72 4.45
CA LYS A 150 -7.73 -11.82 4.14
C LYS A 150 -7.59 -13.23 3.60
N GLU A 151 -7.44 -13.36 2.28
CA GLU A 151 -7.72 -14.62 1.60
C GLU A 151 -6.85 -15.65 2.31
N GLU A 152 -7.48 -16.70 2.86
CA GLU A 152 -6.69 -17.75 3.50
C GLU A 152 -5.61 -18.14 2.50
N PRO A 153 -4.34 -18.13 2.91
CA PRO A 153 -3.23 -18.40 2.01
C PRO A 153 -3.55 -19.69 1.22
N PRO A 154 -3.73 -19.65 -0.12
CA PRO A 154 -3.79 -20.86 -0.92
C PRO A 154 -2.68 -21.86 -0.57
N VAL A 155 -3.12 -23.00 -0.06
CA VAL A 155 -2.26 -24.16 0.17
C VAL A 155 -1.42 -24.43 -1.09
N LEU A 156 -0.10 -24.20 -0.99
CA LEU A 156 0.89 -24.57 -2.00
C LEU A 156 0.72 -26.07 -2.29
N LYS A 157 0.03 -26.40 -3.38
CA LYS A 157 0.08 -27.74 -3.95
C LYS A 157 1.23 -27.74 -4.95
N GLU A 158 2.26 -28.51 -4.63
CA GLU A 158 3.32 -28.86 -5.59
C GLU A 158 2.68 -29.34 -6.89
N LYS A 159 3.17 -28.78 -8.01
CA LYS A 159 2.95 -29.24 -9.38
C LYS A 159 1.49 -29.55 -9.71
N ASP A 160 0.78 -28.54 -10.18
CA ASP A 160 -0.06 -28.59 -11.39
C ASP A 160 -1.06 -27.42 -11.34
N ASP A 161 -1.04 -26.58 -12.39
CA ASP A 161 -2.05 -25.59 -12.79
C ASP A 161 -2.78 -24.83 -11.66
N LYS A 162 -2.06 -24.05 -10.84
CA LYS A 162 -2.72 -23.21 -9.82
C LYS A 162 -2.21 -21.78 -9.71
N VAL A 163 -3.20 -20.88 -9.71
CA VAL A 163 -3.12 -19.47 -9.31
C VAL A 163 -2.58 -19.38 -7.89
N VAL A 164 -1.45 -18.70 -7.72
CA VAL A 164 -0.84 -18.39 -6.42
C VAL A 164 -1.23 -16.97 -6.04
N TYR A 165 -1.86 -16.80 -4.87
CA TYR A 165 -2.30 -15.49 -4.40
C TYR A 165 -1.18 -14.79 -3.60
N TYR A 166 -1.22 -13.47 -3.47
CA TYR A 166 -0.12 -12.70 -2.86
C TYR A 166 0.01 -12.90 -1.33
N GLU A 167 -1.14 -13.09 -0.65
CA GLU A 167 -1.36 -13.61 0.72
C GLU A 167 -0.36 -14.67 1.17
N ASP A 168 -0.02 -15.47 0.18
CA ASP A 168 0.19 -16.88 0.28
C ASP A 168 1.64 -17.22 0.07
N PHE A 169 2.17 -16.60 -0.98
CA PHE A 169 3.58 -16.44 -1.23
C PHE A 169 4.26 -15.71 -0.07
N LYS A 170 3.63 -14.68 0.51
CA LYS A 170 4.14 -13.97 1.69
C LYS A 170 4.20 -14.87 2.92
N ASN A 171 3.15 -15.65 3.18
CA ASN A 171 3.10 -16.59 4.31
C ASN A 171 4.05 -17.79 4.12
N ALA A 172 4.20 -18.30 2.90
CA ALA A 172 5.15 -19.36 2.57
C ALA A 172 6.61 -18.89 2.69
N ALA A 173 6.91 -17.65 2.28
CA ALA A 173 8.21 -17.05 2.48
C ALA A 173 8.52 -16.85 3.97
N LEU A 174 7.54 -16.43 4.77
CA LEU A 174 7.64 -16.34 6.23
C LEU A 174 7.92 -17.70 6.88
N ASP A 175 7.21 -18.75 6.47
CA ASP A 175 7.38 -20.11 7.01
C ASP A 175 8.73 -20.73 6.59
N TYR A 176 9.21 -20.46 5.38
CA TYR A 176 10.53 -20.88 4.93
C TYR A 176 11.66 -20.22 5.75
N ASP A 177 11.56 -18.91 6.01
CA ASP A 177 12.53 -18.16 6.83
C ASP A 177 12.60 -18.73 8.26
N VAL A 178 11.43 -18.93 8.91
CA VAL A 178 11.35 -19.51 10.26
C VAL A 178 11.97 -20.92 10.35
N LYS A 179 11.85 -21.72 9.28
CA LYS A 179 12.34 -23.11 9.25
C LYS A 179 13.81 -23.24 8.86
N HIS A 180 14.36 -22.28 8.13
CA HIS A 180 15.69 -22.39 7.51
C HIS A 180 16.68 -21.31 7.93
N HIS A 181 16.26 -20.34 8.74
CA HIS A 181 17.19 -19.51 9.50
C HIS A 181 17.49 -20.16 10.86
N VAL A 182 18.71 -20.70 10.94
CA VAL A 182 19.33 -21.13 12.19
C VAL A 182 19.87 -19.87 12.88
N TRP A 183 19.40 -19.63 14.11
CA TRP A 183 19.84 -18.56 15.01
C TRP A 183 21.32 -18.67 15.36
#